data_AF-A0A7C5VTH5-F1
#
_entry.id   AF-A0A7C5VTH5-F1
#
_cell.length_a   1.000
_cell.length_b   1.000
_cell.length_c   1.000
_cell.angle_alpha   90.00
_cell.angle_beta   90.00
_cell.angle_gamma   90.00
#
_symmetry.space_group_name_H-M   'P 1'
#
loop_
_entity.id
_entity.type
_entity.pdbx_description
1 polymer ?
#
loop_
_entity_poly.entity_id
_entity_poly.type
_entity_poly.pdbx_seq_one_letter_code
_entity_poly.pdbx_strand_id
1 'polypeptide(L)'
;MPGPAERVKTLVRELKVSGRAELAYELVNQIKDICPPGIEWGFELARLPGVSYIAENGRIVALSISRGEFGPFMDTRMREVAVESIPAEALAGIVSDPESFLDALTSHLIQWLRSSPKNHPLRVKVEEFIDAISEKR
;
A
#
# COMPACT_ATOMS: atom_id res chain seq x y z
N MET A 1 -9.92 21.13 -4.08
CA MET A 1 -9.24 19.90 -4.54
C MET A 1 -9.86 18.74 -3.78
N PRO A 2 -10.19 17.61 -4.44
CA PRO A 2 -10.72 16.44 -3.75
C PRO A 2 -9.73 15.96 -2.68
N GLY A 3 -10.24 15.51 -1.53
CA GLY A 3 -9.40 14.94 -0.47
C GLY A 3 -8.76 13.60 -0.90
N PRO A 4 -7.72 13.11 -0.18
CA PRO A 4 -7.03 11.87 -0.54
C PRO A 4 -7.97 10.68 -0.73
N ALA A 5 -8.96 10.51 0.15
CA ALA A 5 -9.95 9.44 0.05
C ALA A 5 -10.83 9.55 -1.20
N GLU A 6 -11.25 10.76 -1.58
CA GLU A 6 -12.03 10.97 -2.80
C GLU A 6 -11.19 10.69 -4.05
N ARG A 7 -9.91 11.09 -4.07
CA ARG A 7 -9.01 10.76 -5.17
C ARG A 7 -8.82 9.25 -5.31
N VAL A 8 -8.61 8.54 -4.21
CA VAL A 8 -8.51 7.07 -4.18
C VAL A 8 -9.78 6.42 -4.75
N LYS A 9 -10.98 6.86 -4.35
CA LYS A 9 -12.24 6.35 -4.91
C LYS A 9 -12.34 6.56 -6.42
N THR A 10 -11.97 7.75 -6.89
CA THR A 10 -11.97 8.07 -8.32
C THR A 10 -11.00 7.17 -9.07
N LEU A 11 -9.77 7.00 -8.57
CA LEU A 11 -8.76 6.12 -9.18
C LEU A 11 -9.21 4.66 -9.25
N VAL A 12 -9.83 4.14 -8.17
CA VAL A 12 -10.39 2.77 -8.16
C VAL A 12 -11.48 2.61 -9.21
N ARG A 13 -12.38 3.59 -9.36
CA ARG A 13 -13.43 3.58 -10.40
C ARG A 13 -12.83 3.65 -11.81
N GLU A 14 -11.84 4.50 -12.02
CA GLU A 14 -11.17 4.65 -13.32
C GLU A 14 -10.36 3.40 -13.69
N LEU A 15 -9.70 2.75 -12.72
CA LEU A 15 -9.02 1.47 -12.89
C LEU A 15 -10.00 0.38 -13.32
N LYS A 16 -11.15 0.29 -12.64
CA LYS A 16 -12.19 -0.70 -12.96
C LYS A 16 -12.73 -0.57 -14.40
N VAL A 17 -12.81 0.67 -14.91
CA VAL A 17 -13.32 0.93 -16.27
C VAL A 17 -12.24 0.74 -17.34
N SER A 18 -11.01 1.22 -17.08
CA SER A 18 -9.99 1.36 -18.12
C SER A 18 -8.89 0.30 -18.08
N GLY A 19 -8.63 -0.32 -16.92
CA GLY A 19 -7.53 -1.29 -16.73
C GLY A 19 -6.13 -0.71 -16.95
N ARG A 20 -5.97 0.62 -16.93
CA ARG A 20 -4.68 1.29 -17.22
C ARG A 20 -3.72 1.18 -16.03
N ALA A 21 -2.53 0.64 -16.28
CA ALA A 21 -1.52 0.42 -15.24
C ALA A 21 -1.05 1.73 -14.59
N GLU A 22 -1.03 2.83 -15.33
CA GLU A 22 -0.62 4.16 -14.85
C GLU A 22 -1.46 4.62 -13.63
N LEU A 23 -2.75 4.27 -13.62
CA LEU A 23 -3.65 4.60 -12.53
C LEU A 23 -3.33 3.79 -11.25
N ALA A 24 -2.74 2.61 -11.38
CA ALA A 24 -2.31 1.82 -10.22
C ALA A 24 -1.09 2.46 -9.55
N TYR A 25 -0.14 2.99 -10.31
CA TYR A 25 0.97 3.77 -9.75
C TYR A 25 0.46 5.02 -9.05
N GLU A 26 -0.50 5.74 -9.65
CA GLU A 26 -1.09 6.91 -9.01
C GLU A 26 -1.82 6.53 -7.72
N LEU A 27 -2.58 5.44 -7.72
CA LEU A 27 -3.26 4.92 -6.54
C LEU A 27 -2.27 4.61 -5.42
N VAL A 28 -1.18 3.89 -5.73
CA VAL A 28 -0.09 3.60 -4.78
C VAL A 28 0.50 4.89 -4.20
N ASN A 29 0.72 5.90 -5.04
CA ASN A 29 1.28 7.17 -4.61
C ASN A 29 0.34 7.95 -3.68
N GLN A 30 -0.99 7.80 -3.83
CA GLN A 30 -1.98 8.41 -2.93
C GLN A 30 -2.03 7.72 -1.56
N ILE A 31 -1.89 6.39 -1.52
CA ILE A 31 -2.10 5.63 -0.27
C ILE A 31 -0.84 5.51 0.60
N LYS A 32 0.36 5.68 0.04
CA LYS A 32 1.60 5.46 0.80
C LYS A 32 1.72 6.38 2.03
N ASP A 33 1.15 7.58 1.96
CA ASP A 33 1.21 8.59 3.02
C ASP A 33 0.30 8.29 4.21
N ILE A 34 -0.71 7.43 4.03
CA ILE A 34 -1.59 6.96 5.09
C ILE A 34 -1.16 5.60 5.66
N CYS A 35 -0.17 4.96 5.03
CA CYS A 35 0.34 3.67 5.48
C CYS A 35 1.19 3.85 6.75
N PRO A 36 0.91 3.10 7.83
CA PRO A 36 1.67 3.19 9.06
C PRO A 36 3.16 2.88 8.88
N PRO A 37 4.03 3.40 9.77
CA PRO A 37 5.46 3.12 9.73
C PRO A 37 5.80 1.70 10.20
N GLY A 38 6.84 1.12 9.59
CA GLY A 38 7.46 -0.15 9.95
C GLY A 38 6.89 -1.32 9.17
N ILE A 39 7.74 -2.23 8.66
CA ILE A 39 7.35 -3.37 7.81
C ILE A 39 6.14 -4.14 8.36
N GLU A 40 6.12 -4.40 9.67
CA GLU A 40 5.04 -5.18 10.31
C GLU A 40 3.67 -4.50 10.23
N TRP A 41 3.66 -3.18 10.05
CA TRP A 41 2.48 -2.33 9.98
C TRP A 41 2.32 -1.59 8.65
N GLY A 42 3.34 -1.65 7.78
CA GLY A 42 3.27 -1.23 6.40
C GLY A 42 2.29 -2.10 5.64
N PHE A 43 1.83 -1.59 4.51
CA PHE A 43 0.89 -2.30 3.68
C PHE A 43 1.63 -2.97 2.51
N GLU A 44 1.60 -4.31 2.45
CA GLU A 44 2.18 -5.05 1.33
C GLU A 44 1.33 -4.80 0.08
N LEU A 45 1.88 -4.04 -0.86
CA LEU A 45 1.24 -3.72 -2.13
C LEU A 45 1.21 -4.94 -3.05
N ALA A 46 2.29 -5.70 -3.05
CA ALA A 46 2.50 -6.85 -3.91
C ALA A 46 3.70 -7.67 -3.45
N ARG A 47 3.70 -8.96 -3.83
CA ARG A 47 4.83 -9.86 -3.66
C ARG A 47 5.18 -10.54 -4.98
N LEU A 48 6.43 -10.39 -5.39
CA LEU A 48 7.06 -11.14 -6.48
C LEU A 48 8.05 -12.16 -5.88
N PRO A 49 8.51 -13.16 -6.65
CA PRO A 49 9.53 -14.10 -6.18
C PRO A 49 10.76 -13.38 -5.62
N GLY A 50 10.99 -13.54 -4.31
CA GLY A 50 12.14 -12.96 -3.60
C GLY A 50 12.03 -11.48 -3.22
N VAL A 51 10.94 -10.77 -3.56
CA VAL A 51 10.72 -9.36 -3.22
C VAL A 51 9.27 -9.07 -2.83
N SER A 52 9.08 -8.41 -1.69
CA SER A 52 7.83 -7.75 -1.31
C SER A 52 7.95 -6.24 -1.48
N TYR A 53 6.93 -5.61 -2.07
CA TYR A 53 6.81 -4.16 -2.15
C TYR A 53 5.84 -3.69 -1.07
N ILE A 54 6.30 -2.84 -0.17
CA ILE A 54 5.55 -2.40 1.01
C ILE A 54 5.47 -0.88 0.99
N ALA A 55 4.26 -0.34 1.16
CA ALA A 55 4.04 1.07 1.45
C ALA A 55 4.15 1.30 2.97
N GLU A 56 5.03 2.20 3.39
CA GLU A 56 5.14 2.60 4.80
C GLU A 56 5.57 4.06 4.90
N ASN A 57 4.95 4.82 5.81
CA ASN A 57 5.40 6.16 6.18
C ASN A 57 5.72 7.11 5.00
N GLY A 58 4.88 7.10 3.96
CA GLY A 58 5.04 7.97 2.78
C GLY A 58 6.06 7.49 1.74
N ARG A 59 6.67 6.31 1.93
CA ARG A 59 7.64 5.71 0.99
C ARG A 59 7.25 4.31 0.57
N ILE A 60 7.89 3.83 -0.49
CA ILE A 60 7.80 2.43 -0.91
C ILE A 60 9.12 1.74 -0.60
N VAL A 61 9.03 0.56 -0.01
CA VAL A 61 10.16 -0.27 0.36
C VAL A 61 10.10 -1.59 -0.41
N ALA A 62 11.19 -1.93 -1.09
CA ALA A 62 11.42 -3.27 -1.62
C ALA A 62 12.17 -4.08 -0.55
N LEU A 63 11.48 -5.09 -0.01
CA LEU A 63 12.02 -6.05 0.94
C LEU A 63 12.38 -7.34 0.20
N SER A 64 13.67 -7.63 0.09
CA SER A 64 14.16 -8.86 -0.52
C SER A 64 14.67 -9.83 0.52
N ILE A 65 14.32 -11.10 0.36
CA ILE A 65 14.81 -12.20 1.20
C ILE A 65 15.52 -13.17 0.27
N SER A 66 16.83 -13.32 0.47
CA SER A 66 17.67 -14.22 -0.31
C SER A 66 18.37 -15.21 0.60
N ARG A 67 18.62 -16.42 0.11
CA ARG A 67 19.46 -17.38 0.83
C ARG A 67 20.91 -16.91 0.74
N GLY A 68 21.59 -16.77 1.88
CA GLY A 68 23.00 -16.40 1.88
C GLY A 68 23.85 -17.46 1.17
N GLU A 69 24.88 -17.02 0.44
CA GLU A 69 25.81 -17.91 -0.28
C GLU A 69 26.58 -18.87 0.65
N PHE A 70 26.67 -18.56 1.95
CA PHE A 70 27.53 -19.26 2.91
C PHE A 70 26.82 -19.70 4.20
N GLY A 71 25.63 -20.30 4.14
CA GLY A 71 25.01 -20.97 5.28
C GLY A 71 23.48 -21.07 5.26
N PRO A 72 22.84 -21.58 6.33
CA PRO A 72 21.37 -21.66 6.45
C PRO A 72 20.70 -20.30 6.71
N PHE A 73 21.45 -19.21 6.66
CA PHE A 73 20.98 -17.86 7.02
C PHE A 73 20.30 -17.18 5.83
N MET A 74 19.20 -16.48 6.13
CA MET A 74 18.49 -15.65 5.16
C MET A 74 19.02 -14.23 5.26
N ASP A 75 19.45 -13.66 4.14
CA ASP A 75 19.80 -12.25 4.02
C ASP A 75 18.54 -11.45 3.67
N THR A 76 18.15 -10.56 4.57
CA THR A 76 17.07 -9.61 4.36
C THR A 76 17.66 -8.27 3.95
N ARG A 77 17.34 -7.79 2.75
CA ARG A 77 17.75 -6.47 2.28
C ARG A 77 16.53 -5.58 2.07
N MET A 78 16.63 -4.37 2.59
CA MET A 78 15.61 -3.34 2.48
C MET A 78 16.15 -2.19 1.63
N ARG A 79 15.38 -1.76 0.64
CA ARG A 79 15.70 -0.57 -0.16
C ARG A 79 14.45 0.27 -0.38
N GLU A 80 14.56 1.58 -0.15
CA GLU A 80 13.54 2.52 -0.59
C GLU A 80 13.55 2.64 -2.12
N VAL A 81 12.38 2.59 -2.73
CA VAL A 81 12.21 2.62 -4.18
C VAL A 81 11.17 3.65 -4.57
N ALA A 82 11.35 4.24 -5.75
CA ALA A 82 10.33 5.12 -6.34
C ALA A 82 9.09 4.30 -6.72
N VAL A 83 7.90 4.90 -6.66
CA VAL A 83 6.64 4.22 -7.01
C VAL A 83 6.70 3.73 -8.46
N GLU A 84 7.27 4.54 -9.35
CA GLU A 84 7.42 4.28 -10.78
C GLU A 84 8.44 3.16 -11.09
N SER A 85 9.22 2.75 -10.09
CA SER A 85 10.19 1.66 -10.22
C SER A 85 9.63 0.30 -9.78
N ILE A 86 8.39 0.26 -9.27
CA ILE A 86 7.69 -0.99 -9.02
C ILE A 86 7.40 -1.67 -10.37
N PRO A 87 7.72 -2.96 -10.57
CA PRO A 87 7.40 -3.66 -11.81
C PRO A 87 5.89 -3.70 -12.07
N ALA A 88 5.48 -3.54 -13.33
CA ALA A 88 4.06 -3.52 -13.70
C ALA A 88 3.35 -4.83 -13.31
N GLU A 89 4.03 -5.96 -13.40
CA GLU A 89 3.55 -7.27 -12.97
C GLU A 89 3.25 -7.33 -11.47
N ALA A 90 3.94 -6.55 -10.63
CA ALA A 90 3.63 -6.48 -9.21
C ALA A 90 2.29 -5.75 -8.97
N LEU A 91 1.98 -4.73 -9.78
CA LEU A 91 0.74 -3.97 -9.68
C LEU A 91 -0.43 -4.59 -10.46
N ALA A 92 -0.19 -5.68 -11.20
CA ALA A 92 -1.23 -6.34 -12.00
C ALA A 92 -2.45 -6.76 -11.15
N GLY A 93 -2.24 -7.19 -9.91
CA GLY A 93 -3.32 -7.52 -8.97
C GLY A 93 -4.23 -6.33 -8.65
N ILE A 94 -3.63 -5.15 -8.45
CA ILE A 94 -4.35 -3.89 -8.21
C ILE A 94 -5.16 -3.51 -9.45
N VAL A 95 -4.57 -3.67 -10.64
CA VAL A 95 -5.27 -3.37 -11.90
C VAL A 95 -6.44 -4.32 -12.13
N SER A 96 -6.27 -5.61 -11.84
CA SER A 96 -7.30 -6.63 -12.05
C SER A 96 -8.48 -6.53 -11.06
N ASP A 97 -8.20 -6.14 -9.82
CA ASP A 97 -9.23 -6.05 -8.77
C ASP A 97 -8.95 -4.88 -7.81
N PRO A 98 -9.19 -3.64 -8.27
CA PRO A 98 -8.89 -2.45 -7.47
C PRO A 98 -9.84 -2.29 -6.26
N GLU A 99 -11.02 -2.91 -6.28
CA GLU A 99 -11.97 -2.86 -5.17
C GLU A 99 -11.52 -3.76 -4.02
N SER A 100 -11.14 -5.01 -4.31
CA SER A 100 -10.56 -5.91 -3.30
C SER A 100 -9.26 -5.37 -2.72
N PHE A 101 -8.44 -4.70 -3.53
CA PHE A 101 -7.24 -4.01 -3.05
C PHE A 101 -7.59 -2.92 -2.02
N LEU A 102 -8.58 -2.07 -2.33
CA LEU A 102 -9.04 -1.02 -1.41
C LEU A 102 -9.63 -1.61 -0.12
N ASP A 103 -10.33 -2.75 -0.20
CA ASP A 103 -10.86 -3.45 0.96
C ASP A 103 -9.77 -4.05 1.85
N ALA A 104 -8.72 -4.61 1.24
CA ALA A 104 -7.54 -5.10 1.96
C ALA A 104 -6.83 -3.95 2.70
N LEU A 105 -6.62 -2.82 2.02
CA LEU A 105 -6.03 -1.62 2.63
C LEU A 105 -6.88 -1.12 3.80
N THR A 106 -8.19 -1.00 3.62
CA THR A 106 -9.10 -0.51 4.65
C THR A 106 -9.08 -1.43 5.87
N SER A 107 -9.11 -2.74 5.65
CA SER A 107 -9.03 -3.75 6.73
C SER A 107 -7.72 -3.67 7.49
N HIS A 108 -6.60 -3.50 6.78
CA HIS A 108 -5.27 -3.32 7.37
C HIS A 108 -5.18 -2.07 8.25
N LEU A 109 -5.70 -0.94 7.76
CA LEU A 109 -5.71 0.31 8.52
C LEU A 109 -6.61 0.23 9.77
N ILE A 110 -7.77 -0.44 9.68
CA ILE A 110 -8.62 -0.71 10.85
C ILE A 110 -7.88 -1.56 11.87
N GLN A 111 -7.16 -2.59 11.42
CA GLN A 111 -6.35 -3.43 12.32
C GLN A 111 -5.26 -2.61 13.01
N TRP A 112 -4.54 -1.77 12.26
CA TRP A 112 -3.56 -0.87 12.82
C TRP A 112 -4.18 0.13 13.82
N LEU A 113 -5.35 0.70 13.54
CA LEU A 113 -6.02 1.59 14.48
C LEU A 113 -6.34 0.91 15.82
N ARG A 114 -6.61 -0.40 15.84
CA ARG A 114 -6.87 -1.15 17.08
C ARG A 114 -5.62 -1.35 17.93
N SER A 115 -4.44 -1.45 17.31
CA SER A 115 -3.16 -1.68 18.00
C SER A 115 -2.36 -0.40 18.25
N SER A 116 -2.62 0.67 17.49
CA SER A 116 -1.86 1.92 17.54
C SER A 116 -2.03 2.66 18.87
N PRO A 117 -0.97 3.35 19.36
CA PRO A 117 -1.09 4.28 20.48
C PRO A 117 -2.12 5.38 20.17
N LYS A 118 -2.96 5.73 21.16
CA LYS A 118 -4.01 6.76 20.99
C LYS A 118 -3.48 8.13 20.57
N ASN A 119 -2.22 8.44 20.91
CA ASN A 119 -1.54 9.69 20.59
C ASN A 119 -0.70 9.62 19.31
N HIS A 120 -0.80 8.54 18.51
CA HIS A 120 -0.02 8.42 17.29
C HIS A 120 -0.45 9.49 16.27
N PRO A 121 0.48 10.24 15.66
CA PRO A 121 0.16 11.40 14.81
C PRO A 121 -0.61 11.05 13.52
N LEU A 122 -0.45 9.83 13.00
CA LEU A 122 -1.20 9.36 11.82
C LEU A 122 -2.64 8.93 12.12
N ARG A 123 -3.00 8.75 13.39
CA ARG A 123 -4.26 8.09 13.77
C ARG A 123 -5.49 8.83 13.22
N VAL A 124 -5.53 10.15 13.43
CA VAL A 124 -6.62 11.03 12.95
C VAL A 124 -6.75 10.94 11.43
N LYS A 125 -5.63 11.03 10.69
CA LYS A 125 -5.64 10.95 9.22
C LYS A 125 -6.18 9.61 8.71
N VAL A 126 -5.84 8.52 9.39
CA VAL A 126 -6.29 7.17 9.02
C VAL A 126 -7.78 6.99 9.34
N GLU A 127 -8.24 7.48 10.50
CA GLU A 127 -9.67 7.49 10.86
C GLU A 127 -10.50 8.27 9.82
N GLU A 128 -10.10 9.51 9.52
CA GLU A 128 -10.74 10.35 8.50
C GLU A 128 -10.75 9.68 7.12
N PHE A 129 -9.66 9.01 6.74
CA PHE A 129 -9.58 8.28 5.48
C PHE A 129 -10.56 7.11 5.44
N ILE A 130 -10.61 6.28 6.49
CA ILE A 130 -11.52 5.14 6.56
C ILE A 130 -12.98 5.60 6.51
N ASP A 131 -13.34 6.60 7.32
CA ASP A 131 -14.70 7.13 7.36
C ASP A 131 -15.13 7.65 5.98
N ALA A 132 -14.26 8.44 5.34
CA ALA A 132 -14.50 8.96 4.00
C ALA A 132 -14.60 7.86 2.94
N ILE A 133 -13.89 6.73 3.10
CA ILE A 133 -14.01 5.55 2.21
C ILE A 133 -15.33 4.81 2.45
N SER A 134 -15.75 4.64 3.71
CA SER A 134 -16.93 3.88 4.11
C SER A 134 -18.27 4.60 3.90
N GLU A 135 -18.35 5.93 4.05
CA GLU A 135 -19.61 6.70 3.97
C GLU A 135 -20.33 6.68 2.61
N LYS A 136 -19.73 6.16 1.53
CA LYS A 136 -20.33 6.13 0.18
C LYS A 136 -20.25 4.77 -0.51
N ARG A 137 -20.18 3.67 0.25
CA ARG A 137 -20.38 2.31 -0.26
C ARG A 137 -21.83 1.89 -0.12
#